data_AF-A0A928VBG3-F1
#
_entry.id   AF-A0A928VBG3-F1
#
_cell.length_a   1.000
_cell.length_b   1.000
_cell.length_c   1.000
_cell.angle_alpha   90.00
_cell.angle_beta   90.00
_cell.angle_gamma   90.00
#
_symmetry.space_group_name_H-M   'P 1'
#
loop_
_entity.id
_entity.type
_entity.pdbx_description
1 polymer ?
#
loop_
_entity_poly.entity_id
_entity_poly.type
_entity_poly.pdbx_seq_one_letter_code
_entity_poly.pdbx_strand_id
1 'polypeptide(L)'
;MIACIIPKSAVLASIRTVLFSEHQPSSLFCLLANWNSFCFDFICRQGTPGNHLSDYILRQLPMLVPSIYQQNCEWDRTMILRDWILARVLELTYTAWDLQAFAKDCGYEGAPFQWDEERRFLLRCELDAAYFHLYQLQRDDVAFVMDTFAIIKRKDEQKYSRYRTQDAILSIYDEIAAAIRTGQPYQTGLDPVPADVHLAHPLVT
;
A
#
# COMPACT_ATOMS: atom_id res chain seq x y z
N MET A 1 4.40 1.23 11.02
CA MET A 1 3.11 1.68 11.53
C MET A 1 2.08 0.71 11.02
N ILE A 2 1.01 0.47 11.77
CA ILE A 2 -0.11 -0.35 11.30
C ILE A 2 -1.33 0.55 11.35
N ALA A 3 -2.00 0.68 10.22
CA ALA A 3 -3.22 1.47 10.10
C ALA A 3 -4.33 0.60 9.52
N CYS A 4 -5.54 0.78 10.01
CA CYS A 4 -6.73 0.08 9.52
C CYS A 4 -7.95 1.00 9.55
N ILE A 5 -8.95 0.63 8.76
CA ILE A 5 -10.29 1.20 8.85
C ILE A 5 -11.07 0.34 9.85
N ILE A 6 -11.76 1.00 10.76
CA ILE A 6 -12.66 0.35 11.72
C ILE A 6 -14.05 0.96 11.61
N PRO A 7 -15.12 0.19 11.88
CA PRO A 7 -16.46 0.74 12.06
C PRO A 7 -16.46 1.79 13.16
N LYS A 8 -17.40 2.74 13.08
CA LYS A 8 -17.60 3.76 14.11
C LYS A 8 -17.90 3.10 15.46
N SER A 9 -16.90 3.05 16.32
CA SER A 9 -16.90 2.31 17.58
C SER A 9 -16.06 3.05 18.62
N ALA A 10 -16.31 2.78 19.91
CA ALA A 10 -15.50 3.32 20.98
C ALA A 10 -14.13 2.64 20.99
N VAL A 11 -13.06 3.42 20.91
CA VAL A 11 -11.68 2.93 21.02
C VAL A 11 -11.01 3.45 22.27
N LEU A 12 -10.07 2.68 22.82
CA LEU A 12 -9.19 3.14 23.87
C LEU A 12 -8.15 4.10 23.31
N ALA A 13 -7.63 4.98 24.15
CA ALA A 13 -6.67 6.01 23.73
C ALA A 13 -5.44 5.44 23.00
N SER A 14 -5.02 4.19 23.27
CA SER A 14 -3.91 3.53 22.57
C SER A 14 -4.12 3.34 21.07
N ILE A 15 -5.37 3.34 20.59
CA ILE A 15 -5.71 3.34 19.16
C ILE A 15 -6.02 4.78 18.76
N ARG A 16 -5.08 5.42 18.07
CA ARG A 16 -5.28 6.79 17.60
C ARG A 16 -6.24 6.80 16.43
N THR A 17 -7.37 7.46 16.63
CA THR A 17 -8.42 7.60 15.61
C THR A 17 -8.22 8.92 14.88
N VAL A 18 -8.12 8.85 13.57
CA VAL A 18 -8.18 10.03 12.71
C VAL A 18 -9.54 10.05 12.05
N LEU A 19 -10.31 11.10 12.35
CA LEU A 19 -11.63 11.33 11.78
C LEU A 19 -11.51 12.36 10.67
N PHE A 20 -12.05 12.02 9.51
CA PHE A 20 -12.05 12.85 8.32
C PHE A 20 -13.47 13.40 8.13
N SER A 21 -13.62 14.73 8.11
CA SER A 21 -14.93 15.38 8.00
C SER A 21 -15.42 15.51 6.56
N GLU A 22 -14.52 15.71 5.59
CA GLU A 22 -14.88 16.01 4.18
C GLU A 22 -13.85 15.47 3.18
N HIS A 23 -13.79 14.14 2.98
CA HIS A 23 -12.90 13.55 1.98
C HIS A 23 -13.59 12.47 1.15
N GLN A 24 -13.20 12.40 -0.13
CA GLN A 24 -13.59 11.30 -1.01
C GLN A 24 -12.98 10.00 -0.45
N PRO A 25 -13.76 8.90 -0.32
CA PRO A 25 -13.27 7.64 0.26
C PRO A 25 -11.98 7.13 -0.39
N SER A 26 -11.85 7.31 -1.70
CA SER A 26 -10.67 6.93 -2.46
C SER A 26 -9.36 7.58 -1.99
N SER A 27 -9.39 8.84 -1.53
CA SER A 27 -8.22 9.51 -0.95
C SER A 27 -7.82 8.91 0.40
N LEU A 28 -8.80 8.48 1.19
CA LEU A 28 -8.54 7.78 2.46
C LEU A 28 -7.86 6.44 2.23
N PHE A 29 -8.24 5.70 1.19
CA PHE A 29 -7.63 4.41 0.87
C PHE A 29 -6.19 4.55 0.36
N CYS A 30 -5.88 5.62 -0.37
CA CYS A 30 -4.50 5.97 -0.69
C CYS A 30 -3.71 6.30 0.58
N LEU A 31 -4.26 7.11 1.49
CA LEU A 31 -3.61 7.39 2.77
C LEU A 31 -3.36 6.12 3.59
N LEU A 32 -4.33 5.20 3.63
CA LEU A 32 -4.20 3.93 4.33
C LEU A 32 -3.07 3.08 3.75
N ALA A 33 -2.93 3.03 2.42
CA ALA A 33 -1.83 2.35 1.77
C ALA A 33 -0.49 2.99 2.11
N ASN A 34 -0.39 4.33 2.08
CA ASN A 34 0.80 5.06 2.50
C ASN A 34 1.20 4.71 3.93
N TRP A 35 0.24 4.78 4.85
CA TRP A 35 0.44 4.53 6.27
C TRP A 35 0.87 3.11 6.63
N ASN A 36 0.59 2.14 5.75
CA ASN A 36 1.05 0.76 5.89
C ASN A 36 2.32 0.47 5.07
N SER A 37 2.89 1.44 4.34
CA SER A 37 4.11 1.25 3.57
C SER A 37 5.36 1.20 4.44
N PHE A 38 6.39 0.51 3.97
CA PHE A 38 7.71 0.48 4.64
C PHE A 38 8.35 1.85 4.76
N CYS A 39 8.23 2.68 3.71
CA CYS A 39 8.75 4.03 3.72
C CYS A 39 8.15 4.86 4.87
N PHE A 40 6.83 4.82 5.01
CA PHE A 40 6.17 5.55 6.09
C PHE A 40 6.46 4.95 7.46
N ASP A 41 6.50 3.62 7.60
CA ASP A 41 6.88 2.98 8.86
C ASP A 41 8.29 3.41 9.30
N PHE A 42 9.26 3.42 8.38
CA PHE A 42 10.61 3.85 8.67
C PHE A 42 10.66 5.28 9.21
N ILE A 43 9.95 6.21 8.55
CA ILE A 43 9.85 7.62 8.98
C ILE A 43 9.21 7.71 10.37
N CYS A 44 8.10 7.00 10.60
CA CYS A 44 7.43 6.95 11.91
C CYS A 44 8.37 6.52 13.04
N ARG A 45 9.22 5.51 12.79
CA ARG A 45 10.17 4.99 13.78
C ARG A 45 11.25 5.99 14.15
N GLN A 46 11.64 6.90 13.25
CA GLN A 46 12.63 7.93 13.58
C GLN A 46 12.12 8.90 14.63
N GLY A 47 10.82 9.24 14.58
CA GLY A 47 10.18 10.17 15.51
C GLY A 47 9.57 9.52 16.75
N THR A 48 9.53 8.19 16.81
CA THR A 48 8.81 7.46 17.87
C THR A 48 9.78 6.59 18.69
N PRO A 49 10.21 7.04 19.88
CA PRO A 49 11.17 6.30 20.72
C PRO A 49 10.60 5.01 21.35
N GLY A 50 9.33 4.68 21.10
CA GLY A 50 8.67 3.49 21.64
C GLY A 50 7.56 2.96 20.72
N ASN A 51 6.74 2.06 21.23
CA ASN A 51 5.69 1.39 20.44
C ASN A 51 4.35 2.16 20.38
N HIS A 52 4.33 3.39 20.89
CA HIS A 52 3.13 4.23 20.94
C HIS A 52 3.32 5.50 20.12
N LEU A 53 2.51 5.64 19.07
CA LEU A 53 2.44 6.86 18.29
C LEU A 53 1.53 7.87 19.02
N SER A 54 2.10 9.02 19.41
CA SER A 54 1.33 10.10 20.01
C SER A 54 0.76 11.05 18.95
N ASP A 55 -0.32 11.75 19.26
CA ASP A 55 -0.97 12.70 18.34
C ASP A 55 -0.02 13.83 17.93
N TYR A 56 0.86 14.23 18.83
CA TYR A 56 1.88 15.24 18.56
C TYR A 56 2.85 14.76 17.47
N ILE A 57 3.37 13.52 17.59
CA ILE A 57 4.26 12.94 16.58
C ILE A 57 3.51 12.80 15.25
N LEU A 58 2.30 12.24 15.26
CA LEU A 58 1.50 12.03 14.05
C LEU A 58 1.31 13.32 13.23
N ARG A 59 1.08 14.46 13.91
CA ARG A 59 0.90 15.77 13.27
C ARG A 59 2.17 16.33 12.61
N GLN A 60 3.34 15.77 12.92
CA GLN A 60 4.65 16.22 12.39
C GLN A 60 5.21 15.28 11.32
N LEU A 61 4.60 14.12 11.10
CA LEU A 61 5.12 13.16 10.13
C LEU A 61 4.95 13.69 8.70
N PRO A 62 5.97 13.57 7.83
CA PRO A 62 5.86 13.96 6.44
C PRO A 62 4.91 13.00 5.72
N MET A 63 3.76 13.53 5.30
CA MET A 63 2.73 12.80 4.58
C MET A 63 2.53 13.38 3.20
N LEU A 64 2.28 12.51 2.22
CA LEU A 64 1.86 12.91 0.89
C LEU A 64 0.50 13.62 0.98
N VAL A 65 0.40 14.79 0.37
CA VAL A 65 -0.84 15.56 0.33
C VAL A 65 -1.85 14.89 -0.61
N PRO A 66 -3.17 14.96 -0.34
CA PRO A 66 -4.18 14.27 -1.15
C PRO A 66 -4.14 14.61 -2.65
N SER A 67 -3.75 15.83 -3.00
CA SER A 67 -3.63 16.27 -4.40
C SER A 67 -2.60 15.49 -5.22
N ILE A 68 -1.59 14.87 -4.57
CA ILE A 68 -0.60 14.01 -5.26
C ILE A 68 -1.31 12.81 -5.91
N TYR A 69 -2.25 12.18 -5.21
CA TYR A 69 -2.96 11.01 -5.74
C TYR A 69 -3.88 11.35 -6.93
N GLN A 70 -4.23 12.62 -7.12
CA GLN A 70 -5.06 13.07 -8.24
C GLN A 70 -4.24 13.33 -9.52
N GLN A 71 -2.91 13.25 -9.46
CA GLN A 71 -2.04 13.45 -10.60
C GLN A 71 -1.95 12.17 -11.46
N ASN A 72 -1.46 12.32 -12.69
CA ASN A 72 -1.13 11.17 -13.53
C ASN A 72 -0.09 10.29 -12.84
N CYS A 73 -0.24 8.98 -12.97
CA CYS A 73 0.75 8.04 -12.47
C CYS A 73 2.05 8.17 -13.28
N GLU A 74 3.18 8.45 -12.64
CA GLU A 74 4.43 8.74 -13.35
C GLU A 74 4.96 7.55 -14.15
N TRP A 75 4.72 6.34 -13.63
CA TRP A 75 5.07 5.07 -14.24
C TRP A 75 3.96 4.46 -15.11
N ASP A 76 2.77 5.07 -15.15
CA ASP A 76 1.73 4.72 -16.11
C ASP A 76 0.88 5.96 -16.42
N ARG A 77 1.38 6.78 -17.35
CA ARG A 77 0.78 8.08 -17.67
C ARG A 77 -0.60 7.98 -18.33
N THR A 78 -1.07 6.76 -18.60
CA THR A 78 -2.41 6.52 -19.16
C THR A 78 -3.50 6.56 -18.09
N MET A 79 -3.14 6.55 -16.79
CA MET A 79 -4.09 6.56 -15.69
C MET A 79 -3.69 7.51 -14.54
N ILE A 80 -4.66 7.75 -13.65
CA ILE A 80 -4.47 8.56 -12.43
C ILE A 80 -3.81 7.68 -11.36
N LEU A 81 -2.87 8.26 -10.60
CA LEU A 81 -2.13 7.55 -9.54
C LEU A 81 -3.05 6.89 -8.52
N ARG A 82 -4.10 7.60 -8.07
CA ARG A 82 -5.12 7.06 -7.18
C ARG A 82 -5.70 5.74 -7.69
N ASP A 83 -6.03 5.66 -8.97
CA ASP A 83 -6.73 4.51 -9.53
C ASP A 83 -5.77 3.30 -9.62
N TRP A 84 -4.48 3.55 -9.91
CA TRP A 84 -3.41 2.54 -9.85
C TRP A 84 -3.24 1.97 -8.43
N ILE A 85 -3.26 2.82 -7.41
CA ILE A 85 -3.17 2.42 -5.99
C ILE A 85 -4.44 1.66 -5.57
N LEU A 86 -5.61 2.18 -5.93
CA LEU A 86 -6.90 1.62 -5.53
C LEU A 86 -7.10 0.20 -6.03
N ALA A 87 -6.70 -0.13 -7.26
CA ALA A 87 -6.83 -1.50 -7.77
C ALA A 87 -6.12 -2.51 -6.84
N ARG A 88 -4.92 -2.17 -6.37
CA ARG A 88 -4.14 -3.03 -5.46
C ARG A 88 -4.74 -3.07 -4.06
N VAL A 89 -5.16 -1.91 -3.54
CA VAL A 89 -5.77 -1.78 -2.20
C VAL A 89 -7.11 -2.51 -2.13
N LEU A 90 -7.92 -2.40 -3.17
CA LEU A 90 -9.20 -3.08 -3.32
C LEU A 90 -9.02 -4.59 -3.26
N GLU A 91 -8.12 -5.15 -4.08
CA GLU A 91 -7.87 -6.58 -4.10
C GLU A 91 -7.27 -7.10 -2.78
N LEU A 92 -6.38 -6.31 -2.16
CA LEU A 92 -5.80 -6.63 -0.85
C LEU A 92 -6.83 -6.60 0.29
N THR A 93 -7.90 -5.82 0.16
CA THR A 93 -8.84 -5.58 1.27
C THR A 93 -10.14 -6.36 1.10
N TYR A 94 -10.75 -6.36 -0.09
CA TYR A 94 -12.08 -6.92 -0.33
C TYR A 94 -12.05 -8.44 -0.54
N THR A 95 -11.79 -9.20 0.52
CA THR A 95 -11.72 -10.68 0.46
C THR A 95 -12.91 -11.39 1.11
N ALA A 96 -13.91 -10.65 1.61
CA ALA A 96 -15.12 -11.19 2.20
C ALA A 96 -16.32 -10.25 1.97
N TRP A 97 -17.54 -10.80 1.95
CA TRP A 97 -18.77 -10.04 1.72
C TRP A 97 -19.04 -8.95 2.78
N ASP A 98 -18.59 -9.16 4.02
CA ASP A 98 -18.71 -8.16 5.09
C ASP A 98 -17.96 -6.84 4.76
N LEU A 99 -17.01 -6.88 3.82
CA LEU A 99 -16.26 -5.73 3.33
C LEU A 99 -16.87 -5.12 2.05
N GLN A 100 -18.08 -5.51 1.65
CA GLN A 100 -18.74 -4.98 0.44
C GLN A 100 -18.93 -3.46 0.49
N ALA A 101 -19.18 -2.87 1.67
CA ALA A 101 -19.29 -1.41 1.80
C ALA A 101 -17.98 -0.71 1.39
N PHE A 102 -16.82 -1.27 1.81
CA PHE A 102 -15.50 -0.78 1.41
C PHE A 102 -15.28 -0.88 -0.11
N ALA A 103 -15.73 -1.99 -0.72
CA ALA A 103 -15.63 -2.19 -2.16
C ALA A 103 -16.46 -1.17 -2.94
N LYS A 104 -17.69 -0.89 -2.50
CA LYS A 104 -18.56 0.14 -3.08
C LYS A 104 -17.93 1.53 -2.99
N ASP A 105 -17.29 1.85 -1.86
CA ASP A 105 -16.55 3.11 -1.70
C ASP A 105 -15.34 3.21 -2.65
N CYS A 106 -14.78 2.07 -3.08
CA CYS A 106 -13.76 1.99 -4.14
C CYS A 106 -14.36 2.04 -5.57
N GLY A 107 -15.69 2.04 -5.72
CA GLY A 107 -16.37 1.97 -7.02
C GLY A 107 -16.48 0.56 -7.60
N TYR A 108 -16.37 -0.49 -6.78
CA TYR A 108 -16.44 -1.89 -7.22
C TYR A 108 -17.70 -2.59 -6.66
N GLU A 109 -18.46 -3.22 -7.57
CA GLU A 109 -19.72 -3.91 -7.23
C GLU A 109 -19.66 -5.44 -7.41
N GLY A 110 -18.50 -5.98 -7.80
CA GLY A 110 -18.31 -7.42 -8.01
C GLY A 110 -18.24 -8.21 -6.70
N ALA A 111 -17.98 -9.51 -6.81
CA ALA A 111 -17.79 -10.37 -5.64
C ALA A 111 -16.41 -10.14 -4.97
N PRO A 112 -16.23 -10.55 -3.71
CA PRO A 112 -14.93 -10.47 -3.04
C PRO A 112 -13.85 -11.27 -3.79
N PHE A 113 -12.61 -10.78 -3.73
CA PHE A 113 -11.44 -11.43 -4.32
C PHE A 113 -11.03 -12.67 -3.51
N GLN A 114 -10.60 -13.71 -4.23
CA GLN A 114 -10.09 -14.92 -3.61
C GLN A 114 -8.77 -14.64 -2.87
N TRP A 115 -8.60 -15.28 -1.71
CA TRP A 115 -7.37 -15.14 -0.94
C TRP A 115 -6.23 -15.95 -1.56
N ASP A 116 -5.21 -15.25 -2.04
CA ASP A 116 -3.95 -15.83 -2.54
C ASP A 116 -2.75 -15.18 -1.84
N GLU A 117 -1.96 -15.96 -1.10
CA GLU A 117 -0.83 -15.43 -0.33
C GLU A 117 0.28 -14.83 -1.19
N GLU A 118 0.58 -15.45 -2.34
CA GLU A 118 1.67 -15.07 -3.23
C GLU A 118 1.32 -13.79 -3.97
N ARG A 119 0.11 -13.72 -4.50
CA ARG A 119 -0.43 -12.55 -5.17
C ARG A 119 -0.51 -11.35 -4.23
N ARG A 120 -1.00 -11.56 -2.99
CA ARG A 120 -1.04 -10.51 -1.96
C ARG A 120 0.36 -10.03 -1.57
N PHE A 121 1.35 -10.91 -1.57
CA PHE A 121 2.74 -10.51 -1.34
C PHE A 121 3.22 -9.55 -2.44
N LEU A 122 3.01 -9.88 -3.71
CA LEU A 122 3.43 -9.04 -4.84
C LEU A 122 2.67 -7.70 -4.88
N LEU A 123 1.36 -7.70 -4.66
CA LEU A 123 0.55 -6.48 -4.58
C LEU A 123 1.08 -5.50 -3.52
N ARG A 124 1.48 -6.01 -2.35
CA ARG A 124 2.10 -5.17 -1.31
C ARG A 124 3.46 -4.66 -1.75
N CYS A 125 4.30 -5.50 -2.35
CA CYS A 125 5.60 -5.08 -2.86
C CYS A 125 5.49 -3.99 -3.93
N GLU A 126 4.49 -4.06 -4.81
CA GLU A 126 4.21 -3.00 -5.79
C GLU A 126 3.81 -1.68 -5.11
N LEU A 127 2.94 -1.73 -4.09
CA LEU A 127 2.58 -0.55 -3.31
C LEU A 127 3.79 0.05 -2.59
N ASP A 128 4.61 -0.79 -1.94
CA ASP A 128 5.80 -0.33 -1.23
C ASP A 128 6.81 0.32 -2.19
N ALA A 129 7.10 -0.32 -3.33
CA ALA A 129 7.97 0.24 -4.37
C ALA A 129 7.44 1.58 -4.91
N ALA A 130 6.14 1.67 -5.17
CA ALA A 130 5.49 2.92 -5.58
C ALA A 130 5.64 4.02 -4.52
N TYR A 131 5.42 3.72 -3.24
CA TYR A 131 5.60 4.71 -2.17
C TYR A 131 7.05 5.15 -2.01
N PHE A 132 8.03 4.28 -2.20
CA PHE A 132 9.43 4.70 -2.23
C PHE A 132 9.72 5.75 -3.32
N HIS A 133 9.15 5.58 -4.52
CA HIS A 133 9.22 6.59 -5.58
C HIS A 133 8.48 7.88 -5.22
N LEU A 134 7.26 7.78 -4.66
CA LEU A 134 6.47 8.97 -4.26
C LEU A 134 7.15 9.79 -3.15
N TYR A 135 7.89 9.13 -2.26
CA TYR A 135 8.72 9.79 -1.24
C TYR A 135 10.11 10.20 -1.75
N GLN A 136 10.41 9.94 -3.04
CA GLN A 136 11.64 10.34 -3.73
C GLN A 136 12.92 9.74 -3.13
N LEU A 137 12.82 8.53 -2.56
CA LEU A 137 14.00 7.81 -2.07
C LEU A 137 14.80 7.26 -3.25
N GLN A 138 16.12 7.39 -3.17
CA GLN A 138 17.01 6.75 -4.13
C GLN A 138 17.08 5.25 -3.86
N ARG A 139 17.41 4.48 -4.89
CA ARG A 139 17.50 3.02 -4.83
C ARG A 139 18.34 2.48 -3.65
N ASP A 140 19.46 3.11 -3.34
CA ASP A 140 20.32 2.70 -2.22
C ASP A 140 19.69 3.04 -0.85
N ASP A 141 18.96 4.17 -0.76
CA ASP A 141 18.20 4.53 0.44
C ASP A 141 17.07 3.54 0.68
N VAL A 142 16.40 3.05 -0.37
CA VAL A 142 15.38 2.00 -0.27
C VAL A 142 15.98 0.74 0.33
N ALA A 143 17.14 0.29 -0.16
CA ALA A 143 17.82 -0.88 0.37
C ALA A 143 18.18 -0.69 1.86
N PHE A 144 18.72 0.48 2.22
CA PHE A 144 19.01 0.83 3.60
C PHE A 144 17.76 0.80 4.50
N VAL A 145 16.66 1.41 4.06
CA VAL A 145 15.39 1.40 4.78
C VAL A 145 14.93 -0.03 5.03
N MET A 146 14.95 -0.89 3.99
CA MET A 146 14.55 -2.30 4.12
C MET A 146 15.41 -3.07 5.11
N ASP A 147 16.71 -2.80 5.20
CA ASP A 147 17.61 -3.44 6.16
C ASP A 147 17.30 -3.09 7.62
N THR A 148 16.60 -1.98 7.89
CA THR A 148 16.17 -1.64 9.25
C THR A 148 15.05 -2.55 9.79
N PHE A 149 14.37 -3.29 8.92
CA PHE A 149 13.27 -4.20 9.29
C PHE A 149 13.75 -5.62 9.61
N ALA A 150 14.64 -5.75 10.61
CA ALA A 150 15.33 -7.00 10.96
C ALA A 150 14.40 -8.21 11.24
N ILE A 151 13.19 -7.99 11.77
CA ILE A 151 12.22 -9.07 12.02
C ILE A 151 11.72 -9.67 10.71
N ILE A 152 11.48 -8.83 9.69
CA ILE A 152 10.99 -9.27 8.38
C ILE A 152 12.12 -9.99 7.66
N LYS A 153 13.31 -9.39 7.64
CA LYS A 153 14.54 -10.01 7.12
C LYS A 153 14.76 -11.42 7.68
N ARG A 154 14.75 -11.55 9.01
CA ARG A 154 14.93 -12.86 9.67
C ARG A 154 13.84 -13.86 9.29
N LYS A 155 12.58 -13.44 9.20
CA LYS A 155 11.46 -14.34 8.80
C LYS A 155 11.61 -14.82 7.36
N ASP A 156 12.01 -13.92 6.46
CA ASP A 156 12.23 -14.26 5.05
C ASP A 156 13.45 -15.18 4.89
N GLU A 157 14.56 -14.89 5.55
CA GLU A 157 15.76 -15.73 5.52
C GLU A 157 15.48 -17.13 6.09
N GLN A 158 14.67 -17.24 7.14
CA GLN A 158 14.25 -18.52 7.70
C GLN A 158 13.37 -19.33 6.74
N LYS A 159 12.47 -18.69 5.99
CA LYS A 159 11.51 -19.37 5.11
C LYS A 159 12.03 -19.60 3.69
N TYR A 160 12.85 -18.68 3.17
CA TYR A 160 13.25 -18.63 1.75
C TYR A 160 14.77 -18.57 1.55
N SER A 161 15.57 -18.57 2.63
CA SER A 161 17.05 -18.46 2.58
C SER A 161 17.59 -17.20 1.88
N ARG A 162 16.75 -16.17 1.74
CA ARG A 162 17.07 -14.85 1.20
C ARG A 162 16.11 -13.80 1.77
N TYR A 163 16.45 -12.52 1.68
CA TYR A 163 15.55 -11.44 2.07
C TYR A 163 14.53 -11.14 0.96
N ARG A 164 13.64 -12.11 0.74
CA ARG A 164 12.67 -12.13 -0.36
C ARG A 164 11.88 -10.83 -0.53
N THR A 165 11.41 -10.22 0.57
CA THR A 165 10.64 -8.98 0.54
C THR A 165 11.46 -7.82 -0.01
N GLN A 166 12.71 -7.66 0.45
CA GLN A 166 13.61 -6.63 -0.08
C GLN A 166 13.92 -6.89 -1.55
N ASP A 167 14.25 -8.13 -1.93
CA ASP A 167 14.55 -8.48 -3.32
C ASP A 167 13.39 -8.14 -4.27
N ALA A 168 12.15 -8.48 -3.87
CA ALA A 168 10.95 -8.20 -4.67
C ALA A 168 10.67 -6.70 -4.78
N ILE A 169 10.72 -5.96 -3.66
CA ILE A 169 10.49 -4.51 -3.66
C ILE A 169 11.55 -3.80 -4.50
N LEU A 170 12.82 -4.17 -4.39
CA LEU A 170 13.90 -3.56 -5.16
C LEU A 170 13.78 -3.87 -6.66
N SER A 171 13.40 -5.10 -7.04
CA SER A 171 13.13 -5.45 -8.45
C SER A 171 12.00 -4.58 -9.02
N ILE A 172 10.86 -4.51 -8.33
CA ILE A 172 9.71 -3.71 -8.79
C ILE A 172 10.06 -2.21 -8.80
N TYR A 173 10.83 -1.73 -7.81
CA TYR A 173 11.31 -0.35 -7.78
C TYR A 173 12.13 -0.05 -9.04
N ASP A 174 13.02 -0.95 -9.46
CA ASP A 174 13.86 -0.78 -10.65
C ASP A 174 13.02 -0.79 -11.94
N GLU A 175 11.99 -1.65 -12.00
CA GLU A 175 11.04 -1.71 -13.11
C GLU A 175 10.21 -0.41 -13.22
N ILE A 176 9.71 0.12 -12.09
CA ILE A 176 9.02 1.41 -12.02
C ILE A 176 9.97 2.54 -12.44
N ALA A 177 11.22 2.53 -11.95
CA ALA A 177 12.23 3.53 -12.33
C ALA A 177 12.50 3.51 -13.85
N ALA A 178 12.57 2.31 -14.44
CA ALA A 178 12.72 2.14 -15.88
C ALA A 178 11.49 2.66 -16.66
N ALA A 179 10.27 2.41 -16.17
CA ALA A 179 9.04 2.94 -16.76
C ALA A 179 9.03 4.48 -16.76
N ILE A 180 9.35 5.10 -15.62
CA ILE A 180 9.45 6.57 -15.50
C ILE A 180 10.47 7.14 -16.49
N ARG A 181 11.67 6.53 -16.57
CA ARG A 181 12.76 6.99 -17.44
C ARG A 181 12.45 6.84 -18.93
N THR A 182 11.81 5.76 -19.33
CA THR A 182 11.52 5.46 -20.74
C THR A 182 10.20 6.03 -21.22
N GLY A 183 9.31 6.40 -20.29
CA GLY A 183 7.93 6.80 -20.58
C GLY A 183 7.02 5.65 -21.02
N GLN A 184 7.52 4.41 -21.01
CA GLN A 184 6.69 3.23 -21.24
C GLN A 184 5.92 2.87 -19.96
N PRO A 185 4.62 2.52 -20.03
CA PRO A 185 3.86 2.12 -18.86
C PRO A 185 4.47 0.90 -18.17
N TYR A 186 4.64 0.98 -16.85
CA TYR A 186 5.02 -0.14 -15.98
C TYR A 186 4.05 -1.29 -16.18
N GLN A 187 4.59 -2.46 -16.45
CA GLN A 187 3.82 -3.69 -16.59
C GLN A 187 3.94 -4.47 -15.29
N THR A 188 2.81 -4.70 -14.63
CA THR A 188 2.77 -5.54 -13.44
C THR A 188 3.16 -6.97 -13.78
N GLY A 189 3.91 -7.62 -12.88
CA GLY A 189 4.20 -9.05 -12.98
C GLY A 189 3.01 -9.95 -12.62
N LEU A 190 1.85 -9.36 -12.29
CA LEU A 190 0.63 -10.07 -11.91
C LEU A 190 -0.26 -10.34 -13.13
N ASP A 191 -0.66 -11.60 -13.29
CA ASP A 191 -1.63 -12.04 -14.31
C ASP A 191 -2.74 -12.88 -13.64
N PRO A 192 -4.03 -12.50 -13.77
CA PRO A 192 -4.55 -11.25 -14.33
C PRO A 192 -4.10 -9.98 -13.59
N VAL A 193 -4.37 -8.80 -14.16
CA VAL A 193 -4.00 -7.50 -13.56
C VAL A 193 -4.67 -7.27 -12.19
N PRO A 194 -4.15 -6.34 -11.35
CA PRO A 194 -4.78 -6.02 -10.07
C PRO A 194 -6.27 -5.65 -10.20
N ALA A 195 -7.08 -6.16 -9.27
CA ALA A 195 -8.54 -6.00 -9.23
C ALA A 195 -9.30 -6.55 -10.45
N ASP A 196 -8.73 -7.51 -11.18
CA ASP A 196 -9.45 -8.21 -12.23
C ASP A 196 -10.64 -9.02 -11.67
N VAL A 197 -11.79 -8.91 -12.32
CA VAL A 197 -13.04 -9.56 -11.91
C VAL A 197 -12.97 -11.08 -11.92
N HIS A 198 -12.07 -11.68 -12.72
CA HIS A 198 -11.90 -13.13 -12.79
C HIS A 198 -11.23 -13.71 -11.53
N LEU A 199 -10.60 -12.88 -10.71
CA LEU A 199 -10.03 -13.26 -9.42
C LEU A 199 -11.07 -13.27 -8.30
N ALA A 200 -12.28 -12.76 -8.57
CA ALA A 200 -13.36 -12.75 -7.61
C ALA A 200 -13.95 -14.14 -7.40
N HIS A 201 -14.58 -14.36 -6.24
CA HIS A 201 -15.44 -15.52 -6.05
C HIS A 201 -16.58 -15.51 -7.08
N PRO A 202 -17.10 -16.68 -7.48
CA PRO A 202 -18.33 -16.74 -8.27
C PRO A 202 -19.45 -15.98 -7.55
N LEU A 203 -20.26 -15.22 -8.30
CA LEU A 203 -21.44 -14.59 -7.74
C LEU A 203 -22.36 -15.68 -7.17
N VAL A 204 -22.74 -15.53 -5.90
CA VAL A 204 -23.70 -16.41 -5.26
C VAL A 204 -25.08 -16.08 -5.83
N THR A 205 -25.58 -16.93 -6.71
CA THR A 205 -26.96 -16.89 -7.24
C THR A 205 -27.97 -17.33 -6.19
#